data_AF-A0A4R5H1T7-F1
#
_entry.id   AF-A0A4R5H1T7-F1
#
_cell.length_a   1.000
_cell.length_b   1.000
_cell.length_c   1.000
_cell.angle_alpha   90.00
_cell.angle_beta   90.00
_cell.angle_gamma   90.00
#
_symmetry.space_group_name_H-M   'P 1'
#
loop_
_entity.id
_entity.type
_entity.pdbx_description
1 polymer ?
#
loop_
_entity_poly.entity_id
_entity_poly.type
_entity_poly.pdbx_seq_one_letter_code
_entity_poly.pdbx_strand_id
1 'polypeptide(L)'
;MKWLSDKPAFAAVVWSGLWLTLSEVVRYFVYVMPETREHFAVIEGVAPMNLGVFVLWSLWMTLLTLVVVYFYWLHAKVMGHSLKAVLLSASTSWLMFFVLFWFGNLNMGLAKLTTAVVALPWAWFELLVTCWIAKSFLERSS
;
A
#
# COMPACT_ATOMS: atom_id res chain seq x y z
N MET A 1 21.92 6.84 -2.62
CA MET A 1 20.54 7.30 -2.37
C MET A 1 20.55 8.40 -1.30
N LYS A 2 21.06 9.60 -1.62
CA LYS A 2 21.35 10.70 -0.67
C LYS A 2 20.10 11.32 -0.01
N TRP A 3 18.91 10.86 -0.40
CA TRP A 3 17.61 11.36 0.06
C TRP A 3 17.16 10.71 1.38
N LEU A 4 17.44 9.43 1.64
CA LEU A 4 17.05 8.76 2.89
C LEU A 4 17.89 9.16 4.11
N SER A 5 19.06 9.78 3.89
CA SER A 5 19.90 10.28 4.99
C SER A 5 19.37 11.58 5.61
N ASP A 6 18.36 12.19 5.00
CA ASP A 6 17.71 13.37 5.55
C ASP A 6 16.65 12.97 6.59
N LYS A 7 16.68 13.61 7.78
CA LYS A 7 15.83 13.24 8.92
C LYS A 7 14.33 13.26 8.58
N PRO A 8 13.80 14.27 7.86
CA PRO A 8 12.40 14.29 7.47
C PRO A 8 12.05 13.22 6.45
N ALA A 9 12.94 12.87 5.53
CA ALA A 9 12.71 11.78 4.57
C ALA A 9 12.68 10.41 5.25
N PHE A 10 13.59 10.17 6.20
CA PHE A 10 13.55 8.98 7.03
C PHE A 10 12.27 8.90 7.85
N ALA A 11 11.86 10.00 8.50
CA ALA A 11 10.61 10.06 9.25
C ALA A 11 9.38 9.79 8.36
N ALA A 12 9.36 10.34 7.14
CA ALA A 12 8.31 10.07 6.17
C ALA A 12 8.16 8.56 5.92
N VAL A 13 9.25 7.86 5.63
CA VAL A 13 9.23 6.41 5.39
C VAL A 13 8.74 5.63 6.61
N VAL A 14 9.25 5.93 7.80
CA VAL A 14 8.88 5.20 9.03
C VAL A 14 7.39 5.38 9.34
N TRP A 15 6.91 6.62 9.38
CA TRP A 15 5.51 6.89 9.75
C TRP A 15 4.53 6.45 8.68
N SER A 16 4.85 6.66 7.40
CA SER A 16 4.05 6.12 6.29
C SER A 16 4.01 4.59 6.33
N GLY A 17 5.13 3.94 6.64
CA GLY A 17 5.21 2.48 6.72
C GLY A 17 4.43 1.90 7.89
N LEU A 18 4.48 2.53 9.07
CA LEU A 18 3.68 2.12 10.23
C LEU A 18 2.18 2.19 9.93
N TRP A 19 1.72 3.31 9.35
CA TRP A 19 0.33 3.47 8.95
C TRP A 19 -0.09 2.41 7.92
N LEU A 20 0.69 2.30 6.83
CA LEU A 20 0.34 1.42 5.73
C LEU A 20 0.33 -0.05 6.16
N THR A 21 1.30 -0.45 6.99
CA THR A 21 1.35 -1.81 7.58
C THR A 21 0.15 -2.07 8.47
N LEU A 22 -0.17 -1.16 9.39
CA LEU A 22 -1.31 -1.31 10.28
C LEU A 22 -2.62 -1.40 9.51
N SER A 23 -2.82 -0.54 8.52
CA SER A 23 -4.06 -0.54 7.74
C SER A 23 -4.18 -1.79 6.86
N GLU A 24 -3.10 -2.24 6.22
CA GLU A 24 -3.11 -3.50 5.46
C GLU A 24 -3.45 -4.68 6.37
N VAL A 25 -2.87 -4.76 7.57
CA VAL A 25 -3.22 -5.80 8.56
C VAL A 25 -4.73 -5.80 8.81
N VAL A 26 -5.31 -4.62 9.07
CA VAL A 26 -6.75 -4.50 9.32
C VAL A 26 -7.54 -4.97 8.08
N ARG A 27 -7.28 -4.40 6.90
CA ARG A 27 -8.00 -4.77 5.66
C ARG A 27 -7.85 -6.26 5.36
N TYR A 28 -6.67 -6.81 5.55
CA TYR A 28 -6.38 -8.20 5.27
C TYR A 28 -7.15 -9.15 6.20
N PHE A 29 -7.03 -8.96 7.51
CA PHE A 29 -7.66 -9.87 8.48
C PHE A 29 -9.17 -9.68 8.60
N VAL A 30 -9.67 -8.45 8.44
CA VAL A 30 -11.10 -8.14 8.57
C VAL A 30 -11.87 -8.55 7.31
N TYR A 31 -11.25 -8.46 6.14
CA TYR A 31 -11.98 -8.60 4.88
C TYR A 31 -11.33 -9.58 3.88
N VAL A 32 -10.09 -9.34 3.46
CA VAL A 32 -9.50 -10.10 2.33
C VAL A 32 -9.32 -11.58 2.66
N MET A 33 -8.77 -11.91 3.84
CA MET A 33 -8.55 -13.30 4.25
C MET A 33 -9.86 -14.09 4.42
N PRO A 34 -10.88 -13.60 5.16
CA PRO A 34 -12.17 -14.25 5.26
C PRO A 34 -12.78 -14.56 3.88
N GLU A 35 -12.83 -13.56 3.00
CA GLU A 35 -13.39 -13.71 1.65
C GLU A 35 -12.61 -14.71 0.79
N THR A 36 -11.27 -14.69 0.90
CA THR A 36 -10.39 -15.63 0.17
C THR A 36 -10.62 -17.07 0.64
N ARG A 37 -10.73 -17.28 1.97
CA ARG A 37 -10.98 -18.61 2.53
C ARG A 37 -12.37 -19.12 2.19
N GLU A 38 -13.38 -18.25 2.18
CA GLU A 38 -14.72 -18.61 1.74
C GLU A 38 -14.72 -18.97 0.24
N HIS A 39 -14.01 -18.20 -0.58
CA HIS A 39 -13.91 -18.49 -2.02
C HIS A 39 -13.30 -19.86 -2.31
N PHE A 40 -12.31 -20.27 -1.52
CA PHE A 40 -11.61 -21.55 -1.64
C PHE A 40 -11.96 -22.53 -0.51
N ALA A 41 -13.20 -22.54 -0.03
CA ALA A 41 -13.60 -23.34 1.14
C ALA A 41 -13.31 -24.85 1.02
N VAL A 42 -13.17 -25.36 -0.20
CA VAL A 42 -12.84 -26.76 -0.50
C VAL A 42 -11.34 -27.08 -0.44
N ILE A 43 -10.48 -26.07 -0.38
CA ILE A 43 -9.02 -26.21 -0.35
C ILE A 43 -8.55 -25.96 1.09
N GLU A 44 -7.97 -26.98 1.72
CA GLU A 44 -7.38 -26.81 3.05
C GLU A 44 -6.12 -25.91 3.01
N GLY A 45 -5.93 -25.13 4.08
CA GLY A 45 -4.72 -24.33 4.26
C GLY A 45 -4.64 -23.05 3.42
N VAL A 46 -5.75 -22.57 2.86
CA VAL A 46 -5.80 -21.30 2.11
C VAL A 46 -5.47 -20.11 3.01
N ALA A 47 -4.62 -19.22 2.49
CA ALA A 47 -4.10 -18.05 3.21
C ALA A 47 -3.46 -18.45 4.56
N PRO A 48 -2.36 -19.25 4.54
CA PRO A 48 -1.68 -19.63 5.77
C PRO A 48 -0.91 -18.44 6.34
N MET A 49 -0.99 -18.24 7.66
CA MET A 49 -0.20 -17.22 8.37
C MET A 49 0.96 -17.86 9.12
N ASN A 50 1.88 -18.44 8.36
CA ASN A 50 3.14 -18.94 8.90
C ASN A 50 4.25 -17.87 8.77
N LEU A 51 5.38 -18.13 9.40
CA LEU A 51 6.51 -17.20 9.42
C LEU A 51 7.00 -16.83 8.02
N GLY A 52 7.00 -17.77 7.08
CA GLY A 52 7.44 -17.51 5.70
C GLY A 52 6.56 -16.49 4.98
N VAL A 53 5.24 -16.64 5.09
CA VAL A 53 4.27 -15.68 4.54
C VAL A 53 4.41 -14.32 5.21
N PHE A 54 4.58 -14.30 6.53
CA PHE A 54 4.77 -13.05 7.28
C PHE A 54 6.03 -12.27 6.85
N VAL A 55 7.15 -12.97 6.62
CA VAL A 55 8.39 -12.34 6.13
C VAL A 55 8.21 -11.76 4.73
N LEU A 56 7.64 -12.52 3.79
CA LEU A 56 7.39 -12.03 2.44
C LEU A 56 6.43 -10.84 2.43
N TRP A 57 5.39 -10.89 3.27
CA TRP A 57 4.45 -9.80 3.41
C TRP A 57 5.11 -8.55 4.02
N SER A 58 5.98 -8.71 5.02
CA SER A 58 6.75 -7.59 5.60
C SER A 58 7.71 -6.95 4.58
N LEU A 59 8.35 -7.75 3.73
CA LEU A 59 9.17 -7.26 2.63
C LEU A 59 8.33 -6.49 1.60
N TRP A 60 7.15 -7.02 1.24
CA TRP A 60 6.19 -6.34 0.39
C TRP A 60 5.77 -4.99 0.97
N MET A 61 5.41 -4.92 2.25
CA MET A 61 5.02 -3.66 2.90
C MET A 61 6.15 -2.64 2.93
N THR A 62 7.38 -3.09 3.19
CA THR A 62 8.57 -2.24 3.17
C THR A 62 8.79 -1.66 1.77
N LEU A 63 8.74 -2.51 0.74
CA LEU A 63 8.91 -2.09 -0.65
C LEU A 63 7.82 -1.10 -1.08
N LEU A 64 6.56 -1.43 -0.79
CA LEU A 64 5.41 -0.59 -1.12
C LEU A 64 5.54 0.78 -0.46
N THR A 65 5.91 0.83 0.83
CA THR A 65 6.12 2.09 1.55
C THR A 65 7.20 2.94 0.88
N LEU A 66 8.36 2.35 0.60
CA LEU A 66 9.48 3.07 -0.01
C LEU A 66 9.09 3.65 -1.37
N VAL A 67 8.40 2.86 -2.21
CA VAL A 67 8.02 3.31 -3.55
C VAL A 67 6.91 4.37 -3.50
N VAL A 68 5.91 4.23 -2.61
CA VAL A 68 4.84 5.22 -2.46
C VAL A 68 5.39 6.56 -1.98
N VAL A 69 6.27 6.55 -0.96
CA VAL A 69 6.91 7.78 -0.47
C VAL A 69 7.82 8.39 -1.55
N TYR A 70 8.52 7.56 -2.32
CA TYR A 70 9.35 8.02 -3.43
C TYR A 70 8.52 8.64 -4.57
N PHE A 71 7.40 8.04 -4.95
CA PHE A 71 6.47 8.62 -5.93
C PHE A 71 5.90 9.95 -5.44
N TYR A 72 5.55 10.04 -4.16
CA TYR A 72 5.16 11.30 -3.55
C TYR A 72 6.25 12.36 -3.67
N TRP A 73 7.49 12.02 -3.33
CA TRP A 73 8.62 12.94 -3.45
C TRP A 73 8.83 13.42 -4.89
N LEU A 74 8.76 12.52 -5.89
CA LEU A 74 8.87 12.88 -7.30
C LEU A 74 7.78 13.86 -7.75
N HIS A 75 6.52 13.58 -7.42
CA HIS A 75 5.41 14.47 -7.77
C HIS A 75 5.52 15.82 -7.04
N ALA A 76 5.95 15.82 -5.78
CA ALA A 76 6.18 17.04 -5.02
C ALA A 76 7.34 17.88 -5.57
N LYS A 77 8.37 17.26 -6.17
CA LYS A 77 9.45 17.99 -6.86
C LYS A 77 8.97 18.78 -8.08
N VAL A 78 7.92 18.31 -8.76
CA VAL A 78 7.37 18.97 -9.95
C VAL A 78 6.27 19.97 -9.59
N MET A 79 5.39 19.62 -8.64
CA MET A 79 4.16 20.37 -8.35
C MET A 79 4.13 21.04 -6.96
N GLY A 80 5.23 20.94 -6.21
CA GLY A 80 5.31 21.36 -4.81
C GLY A 80 4.56 20.42 -3.85
N HIS A 81 4.69 20.68 -2.55
CA HIS A 81 4.01 19.94 -1.48
C HIS A 81 2.51 20.30 -1.40
N SER A 82 1.73 19.79 -2.36
CA SER A 82 0.30 20.11 -2.51
C SER A 82 -0.61 18.88 -2.38
N LEU A 83 -1.93 19.11 -2.20
CA LEU A 83 -2.93 18.05 -2.23
C LEU A 83 -2.98 17.35 -3.61
N LYS A 84 -2.68 18.07 -4.69
CA LYS A 84 -2.59 17.48 -6.04
C LYS A 84 -1.48 16.43 -6.11
N ALA A 85 -0.31 16.71 -5.50
CA ALA A 85 0.78 15.74 -5.43
C ALA A 85 0.38 14.49 -4.61
N VAL A 86 -0.38 14.65 -3.52
CA VAL A 86 -0.92 13.52 -2.73
C VAL A 86 -1.87 12.67 -3.59
N LEU A 87 -2.87 13.28 -4.22
CA LEU A 87 -3.87 12.59 -5.03
C LEU A 87 -3.24 11.83 -6.21
N LEU A 88 -2.29 12.47 -6.91
CA LEU A 88 -1.62 11.86 -8.05
C LEU A 88 -0.75 10.68 -7.60
N SER A 89 0.05 10.86 -6.54
CA SER A 89 0.95 9.81 -6.04
C SER A 89 0.21 8.59 -5.52
N ALA A 90 -0.87 8.81 -4.76
CA ALA A 90 -1.72 7.73 -4.27
C ALA A 90 -2.40 7.00 -5.43
N SER A 91 -2.97 7.73 -6.40
CA SER A 91 -3.64 7.14 -7.55
C SER A 91 -2.67 6.38 -8.47
N THR A 92 -1.49 6.92 -8.74
CA THR A 92 -0.45 6.24 -9.53
C THR A 92 0.02 4.97 -8.82
N SER A 93 0.29 5.04 -7.52
CA SER A 93 0.70 3.86 -6.73
C SER A 93 -0.41 2.81 -6.69
N TRP A 94 -1.66 3.25 -6.52
CA TRP A 94 -2.82 2.38 -6.48
C TRP A 94 -3.02 1.63 -7.79
N LEU A 95 -2.94 2.33 -8.93
CA LEU A 95 -3.02 1.72 -10.25
C LEU A 95 -1.90 0.68 -10.45
N MET A 96 -0.66 1.03 -10.08
CA MET A 96 0.51 0.19 -10.32
C MET A 96 0.56 -1.05 -9.42
N PHE A 97 0.22 -0.94 -8.14
CA PHE A 97 0.41 -2.04 -7.19
C PHE A 97 -0.86 -2.80 -6.87
N PHE A 98 -2.00 -2.11 -6.77
CA PHE A 98 -3.25 -2.74 -6.35
C PHE A 98 -4.13 -3.10 -7.53
N VAL A 99 -4.37 -2.18 -8.45
CA VAL A 99 -5.23 -2.47 -9.61
C VAL A 99 -4.60 -3.59 -10.45
N LEU A 100 -3.32 -3.48 -10.83
CA LEU A 100 -2.64 -4.56 -11.57
C LEU A 100 -2.66 -5.90 -10.81
N PHE A 101 -2.40 -5.90 -9.51
CA PHE A 101 -2.45 -7.11 -8.69
C PHE A 101 -3.84 -7.75 -8.68
N TRP A 102 -4.89 -6.97 -8.42
CA TRP A 102 -6.26 -7.47 -8.36
C TRP A 102 -6.77 -7.92 -9.72
N PHE A 103 -6.48 -7.20 -10.80
CA PHE A 103 -6.81 -7.65 -12.16
C PHE A 103 -6.14 -8.98 -12.50
N GLY A 104 -4.87 -9.16 -12.13
CA GLY A 104 -4.17 -10.43 -12.29
C GLY A 104 -4.87 -11.57 -11.54
N ASN A 105 -5.21 -11.35 -10.27
CA ASN A 105 -5.90 -12.36 -9.47
C ASN A 105 -7.30 -12.68 -10.00
N LEU A 106 -8.08 -11.68 -10.41
CA LEU A 106 -9.40 -11.89 -11.03
C LEU A 106 -9.27 -12.70 -12.32
N ASN A 107 -8.31 -12.36 -13.18
CA ASN A 107 -8.09 -13.06 -14.45
C ASN A 107 -7.65 -14.53 -14.26
N MET A 108 -6.93 -14.84 -13.18
CA MET A 108 -6.52 -16.21 -12.85
C MET A 108 -7.57 -16.99 -12.04
N GLY A 109 -8.73 -16.40 -11.74
CA GLY A 109 -9.73 -17.02 -10.87
C GLY A 109 -9.26 -17.16 -9.41
N LEU A 110 -8.32 -16.33 -8.97
CA LEU A 110 -7.75 -16.32 -7.62
C LEU A 110 -8.46 -15.34 -6.67
N ALA A 111 -9.46 -14.60 -7.15
CA ALA A 111 -10.23 -13.64 -6.39
C ALA A 111 -11.66 -13.51 -6.92
N LYS A 112 -12.61 -13.13 -6.05
CA LYS A 112 -13.95 -12.70 -6.45
C LYS A 112 -13.95 -11.21 -6.80
N LEU A 113 -14.76 -10.82 -7.79
CA LEU A 113 -14.98 -9.41 -8.14
C LEU A 113 -15.54 -8.62 -6.94
N THR A 114 -16.41 -9.23 -6.14
CA THR A 114 -16.99 -8.63 -4.93
C THR A 114 -15.92 -8.24 -3.91
N THR A 115 -14.90 -9.08 -3.72
CA THR A 115 -13.77 -8.76 -2.85
C THR A 115 -12.95 -7.60 -3.41
N ALA A 116 -12.71 -7.59 -4.72
CA ALA A 116 -11.91 -6.55 -5.37
C ALA A 116 -12.56 -5.15 -5.28
N VAL A 117 -13.88 -5.05 -5.48
CA VAL A 117 -14.59 -3.75 -5.45
C VAL A 117 -14.62 -3.10 -4.06
N VAL A 118 -14.38 -3.86 -2.99
CA VAL A 118 -14.23 -3.32 -1.63
C VAL A 118 -12.77 -3.10 -1.28
N ALA A 119 -11.89 -4.06 -1.60
CA ALA A 119 -10.48 -3.99 -1.26
C ALA A 119 -9.74 -2.87 -2.02
N LEU A 120 -10.09 -2.63 -3.29
CA LEU A 120 -9.41 -1.62 -4.12
C LEU A 120 -9.65 -0.18 -3.62
N PRO A 121 -10.89 0.30 -3.39
CA PRO A 121 -11.11 1.63 -2.83
C PRO A 121 -10.50 1.82 -1.44
N TRP A 122 -10.53 0.77 -0.60
CA TRP A 122 -9.90 0.81 0.70
C TRP A 122 -8.39 0.99 0.56
N ALA A 123 -7.72 0.19 -0.28
CA ALA A 123 -6.29 0.33 -0.55
C ALA A 123 -5.92 1.72 -1.12
N TRP A 124 -6.78 2.31 -1.96
CA TRP A 124 -6.56 3.68 -2.45
C TRP A 124 -6.59 4.71 -1.30
N PHE A 125 -7.53 4.59 -0.37
CA PHE A 125 -7.60 5.45 0.81
C PHE A 125 -6.36 5.30 1.71
N GLU A 126 -5.86 4.08 1.89
CA GLU A 126 -4.63 3.81 2.64
C GLU A 126 -3.44 4.56 2.03
N LEU A 127 -3.33 4.54 0.69
CA LEU A 127 -2.28 5.23 -0.04
C LEU A 127 -2.43 6.76 0.01
N LEU A 128 -3.66 7.29 0.05
CA LEU A 128 -3.90 8.72 0.26
C LEU A 128 -3.36 9.18 1.61
N VAL A 129 -3.68 8.47 2.69
CA VAL A 129 -3.18 8.79 4.03
C VAL A 129 -1.66 8.59 4.10
N THR A 130 -1.13 7.55 3.47
CA THR A 130 0.32 7.31 3.36
C THR A 130 1.05 8.50 2.70
N CYS A 131 0.51 9.00 1.59
CA CYS A 131 1.06 10.17 0.88
C CYS A 131 0.87 11.46 1.68
N TRP A 132 -0.22 11.59 2.44
CA TRP A 132 -0.43 12.73 3.33
C TRP A 132 0.58 12.77 4.48
N ILE A 133 0.87 11.63 5.10
CA ILE A 133 1.93 11.50 6.10
C ILE A 133 3.29 11.88 5.49
N ALA A 134 3.60 11.35 4.30
CA ALA A 134 4.83 11.67 3.60
C ALA A 134 4.96 13.18 3.31
N LYS A 135 3.86 13.83 2.90
CA LYS A 135 3.78 15.29 2.75
C LYS A 135 4.17 16.01 4.02
N SER A 136 3.56 15.67 5.16
CA SER A 136 3.74 16.38 6.43
C SER A 136 5.19 16.38 6.94
N PHE A 137 5.98 15.39 6.55
CA PHE A 137 7.41 15.35 6.89
C PHE A 137 8.28 15.98 5.81
N LEU A 138 8.07 15.64 4.54
CA LEU A 138 8.93 16.12 3.45
C LEU A 138 8.80 17.62 3.21
N GLU A 139 7.65 18.23 3.47
CA GLU A 139 7.47 19.69 3.37
C GLU A 139 8.33 20.48 4.38
N ARG A 140 8.85 19.82 5.41
CA ARG A 140 9.74 20.41 6.42
C ARG A 140 11.22 20.33 6.02
N SER A 141 11.54 19.65 4.91
CA SER A 141 12.91 19.51 4.37
C SER A 141 13.25 20.54 3.30
N SER A 142 12.25 21.26 2.80
CA SER A 142 12.34 22.30 1.76
C SER A 142 12.30 23.69 2.37
#